data_AF-A0A4U2ZFF8-F1
#
_entry.id   AF-A0A4U2ZFF8-F1
#
_cell.length_a   1.000
_cell.length_b   1.000
_cell.length_c   1.000
_cell.angle_alpha   90.00
_cell.angle_beta   90.00
_cell.angle_gamma   90.00
#
_symmetry.space_group_name_H-M   'P 1'
#
loop_
_entity.id
_entity.type
_entity.pdbx_description
1 polymer ?
#
loop_
_entity_poly.entity_id
_entity_poly.type
_entity_poly.pdbx_seq_one_letter_code
_entity_poly.pdbx_strand_id
1 'polypeptide(L)' 'KDTLYGIGSVSKMYATAAVMKLVDEGKVDLDAPVVHYVPDFKMKDERYKRITPRMLLNHSSGLQGSTL' A
#
# COMPACT_ATOMS: atom_id res chain seq x y z
N LYS A 1 17.61 -18.06 -20.90
CA LYS A 1 16.70 -16.91 -21.10
C LYS A 1 15.36 -17.12 -20.39
N ASP A 2 15.06 -18.35 -19.98
CA ASP A 2 13.81 -18.75 -19.33
C ASP A 2 13.99 -19.05 -17.82
N THR A 3 15.09 -18.60 -17.23
CA THR A 3 15.33 -18.79 -15.80
C THR A 3 14.45 -17.81 -15.02
N LEU A 4 13.58 -18.35 -14.18
CA LEU A 4 12.73 -17.57 -13.28
C LEU A 4 13.51 -17.19 -12.01
N TYR A 5 13.33 -15.95 -11.57
CA TYR A 5 13.92 -15.43 -10.34
C TYR A 5 12.84 -14.79 -9.46
N GLY A 6 13.03 -14.88 -8.14
CA GLY A 6 12.25 -14.09 -7.19
C GLY A 6 12.66 -12.62 -7.27
N ILE A 7 11.73 -11.74 -7.66
CA ILE A 7 12.02 -10.32 -7.88
C ILE A 7 11.98 -9.45 -6.62
N GLY A 8 11.59 -10.01 -5.47
CA GLY A 8 11.62 -9.33 -4.17
C GLY A 8 10.91 -7.97 -4.19
N SER A 9 11.57 -6.91 -3.71
CA SER A 9 10.97 -5.58 -3.65
C SER A 9 10.64 -4.95 -5.02
N VAL A 10 11.18 -5.47 -6.13
CA VAL A 10 10.78 -5.00 -7.47
C VAL A 10 9.29 -5.26 -7.73
N SER A 11 8.70 -6.27 -7.06
CA SER A 11 7.24 -6.53 -7.09
C SER A 11 6.40 -5.30 -6.74
N LYS A 12 6.92 -4.39 -5.91
CA LYS A 12 6.19 -3.18 -5.47
C LYS A 12 5.84 -2.28 -6.65
N MET A 13 6.66 -2.24 -7.70
CA MET A 13 6.35 -1.44 -8.89
C MET A 13 5.08 -1.93 -9.61
N TYR A 14 4.89 -3.25 -9.68
CA TYR A 14 3.67 -3.83 -10.24
C TYR A 14 2.45 -3.54 -9.36
N ALA A 15 2.59 -3.66 -8.04
CA ALA A 15 1.52 -3.30 -7.10
C ALA A 15 1.14 -1.82 -7.21
N THR A 16 2.12 -0.91 -7.25
CA THR A 16 1.89 0.53 -7.45
C THR A 16 1.16 0.80 -8.76
N ALA A 17 1.59 0.21 -9.87
CA ALA A 17 0.92 0.38 -11.16
C ALA A 17 -0.54 -0.12 -11.13
N ALA A 18 -0.80 -1.26 -10.49
CA ALA A 18 -2.16 -1.77 -10.31
C ALA A 18 -3.04 -0.83 -9.46
N VAL A 19 -2.50 -0.26 -8.37
CA VAL A 19 -3.23 0.73 -7.57
C VAL A 19 -3.52 1.98 -8.37
N MET A 20 -2.55 2.52 -9.11
CA MET A 20 -2.78 3.71 -9.94
C MET A 20 -3.83 3.49 -11.03
N LYS A 21 -3.90 2.29 -11.62
CA LYS A 21 -5.01 1.94 -12.53
C LYS A 21 -6.38 2.02 -11.84
N LEU A 22 -6.48 1.55 -10.60
CA LEU A 22 -7.72 1.66 -9.83
C LEU A 22 -8.05 3.11 -9.44
N VAL A 23 -7.04 3.97 -9.28
CA VAL A 23 -7.22 5.42 -9.11
C VAL A 23 -7.83 6.03 -10.38
N ASP A 24 -7.30 5.69 -11.56
CA ASP A 24 -7.85 6.16 -12.85
C ASP A 24 -9.29 5.68 -13.06
N GLU A 25 -9.63 4.48 -12.59
CA GLU A 25 -10.99 3.92 -12.62
C GLU A 25 -11.92 4.51 -11.54
N GLY A 26 -11.43 5.41 -10.67
CA GLY A 26 -12.19 6.02 -9.58
C GLY A 26 -12.55 5.04 -8.44
N LYS A 27 -11.91 3.88 -8.38
CA LYS A 27 -12.16 2.83 -7.36
C LYS A 27 -11.29 2.99 -6.13
N VAL A 28 -10.15 3.68 -6.26
CA VAL A 28 -9.25 4.03 -5.16
C VAL A 28 -9.02 5.53 -5.17
N ASP A 29 -9.42 6.18 -4.08
CA ASP A 29 -8.96 7.51 -3.70
C ASP A 29 -7.65 7.38 -2.89
N LEU A 30 -6.58 8.04 -3.36
CA LEU A 30 -5.26 8.04 -2.74
C LEU A 30 -5.23 8.75 -1.38
N ASP A 31 -6.19 9.64 -1.13
CA ASP A 31 -6.24 10.50 0.05
C ASP A 31 -7.37 10.07 1.02
N ALA A 32 -8.21 9.11 0.63
CA ALA A 32 -9.11 8.44 1.54
C ALA A 32 -8.35 7.53 2.53
N PRO A 33 -8.77 7.44 3.81
CA PRO A 33 -8.20 6.49 4.76
C PRO A 33 -8.27 5.04 4.28
N VAL A 34 -7.20 4.27 4.51
CA VAL A 34 -7.11 2.85 4.11
C VAL A 34 -8.18 1.98 4.77
N VAL A 35 -8.64 2.38 5.96
CA VAL A 35 -9.72 1.72 6.70
C VAL A 35 -11.07 1.75 5.96
N HIS A 36 -11.24 2.61 4.95
CA HIS A 36 -12.41 2.57 4.07
C HIS A 36 -12.41 1.33 3.18
N TYR A 37 -11.23 0.85 2.78
CA TYR A 37 -11.07 -0.35 1.95
C TYR A 37 -10.83 -1.61 2.77
N VAL A 38 -10.22 -1.47 3.96
CA VAL A 38 -9.87 -2.57 4.87
C VAL A 38 -10.42 -2.25 6.27
N PRO A 39 -11.73 -2.43 6.52
CA PRO A 39 -12.38 -1.98 7.76
C PRO A 39 -11.86 -2.68 9.01
N ASP A 40 -11.31 -3.88 8.87
CA ASP A 40 -10.74 -4.65 9.98
C ASP A 40 -9.30 -4.28 10.32
N PHE A 41 -8.66 -3.39 9.54
CA PHE A 41 -7.31 -2.93 9.83
C PHE A 41 -7.30 -2.09 11.11
N LYS A 42 -6.52 -2.53 12.11
CA LYS A 42 -6.38 -1.86 13.40
C LYS A 42 -4.92 -1.86 13.85
N MET A 43 -4.52 -0.80 14.54
CA MET A 43 -3.24 -0.71 15.24
C MET A 43 -3.46 -0.22 16.67
N LYS A 44 -2.46 -0.38 17.54
CA LYS A 44 -2.50 0.14 18.92
C LYS A 44 -2.67 1.66 18.97
N ASP A 45 -2.16 2.37 17.97
CA ASP A 45 -2.22 3.82 17.89
C ASP A 45 -3.35 4.26 16.95
N GLU A 46 -4.36 4.93 17.49
CA GLU A 46 -5.56 5.42 16.80
C GLU A 46 -5.28 6.26 15.54
N ARG A 47 -4.06 6.82 15.41
CA ARG A 47 -3.63 7.53 14.21
C ARG A 47 -3.63 6.65 12.96
N TYR A 48 -3.70 5.32 13.08
CA TYR A 48 -3.85 4.39 11.94
C TYR A 48 -5.06 4.72 11.06
N LYS A 49 -6.12 5.30 11.64
CA LYS A 49 -7.32 5.76 10.94
C LYS A 49 -7.07 6.89 9.94
N ARG A 50 -5.86 7.47 9.93
CA ARG A 50 -5.44 8.53 9.00
C ARG A 50 -4.46 8.05 7.93
N ILE A 51 -4.04 6.78 7.96
CA ILE A 51 -3.15 6.22 6.94
C ILE A 51 -3.92 6.17 5.62
N THR A 52 -3.33 6.70 4.54
CA THR A 52 -3.93 6.68 3.21
C THR A 52 -3.14 5.76 2.25
N PRO A 53 -3.72 5.32 1.12
CA PRO A 53 -2.98 4.61 0.08
C PRO A 53 -1.73 5.37 -0.39
N ARG A 54 -1.79 6.71 -0.50
CA ARG A 54 -0.62 7.54 -0.83
C ARG A 54 0.54 7.31 0.15
N MET A 55 0.24 7.28 1.45
CA MET A 55 1.23 7.05 2.50
C MET A 55 1.86 5.65 2.43
N LEU A 56 1.09 4.64 2.01
CA LEU A 56 1.59 3.29 1.81
C LEU A 56 2.52 3.20 0.60
N LEU A 57 2.13 3.81 -0.52
CA LEU A 57 2.89 3.80 -1.77
C LEU A 57 4.21 4.59 -1.69
N ASN A 58 4.28 5.62 -0.84
CA ASN A 58 5.48 6.45 -0.67
C ASN A 58 6.23 6.20 0.65
N HIS A 59 5.91 5.13 1.38
CA HIS A 59 6.57 4.74 2.62
C HIS A 59 6.53 5.78 3.76
N SER A 60 5.46 6.58 3.85
CA SER A 60 5.27 7.57 4.92
C SER A 60 4.17 7.22 5.94
N SER A 61 3.62 6.00 5.89
CA SER A 61 2.53 5.55 6.76
C SER A 61 2.92 5.34 8.23
N GLY A 62 4.21 5.27 8.54
CA GLY A 62 4.71 4.96 9.89
C GLY A 62 4.58 3.48 10.27
N LEU A 63 4.24 2.60 9.33
CA LEU A 63 4.31 1.15 9.54
C LEU A 63 5.77 0.72 9.71
N GLN A 64 6.03 -0.07 10.74
CA GLN A 64 7.35 -0.62 10.98
C GLN A 64 7.67 -1.63 9.87
N GLY A 65 8.87 -1.51 9.28
CA GLY A 65 9.43 -2.58 8.47
C GLY A 65 9.81 -3.77 9.34
N SER A 66 10.21 -4.87 8.70
CA SER A 66 10.83 -5.98 9.41
C SER A 66 12.23 -5.57 9.88
N THR A 67 12.45 -5.56 11.19
CA THR A 67 13.80 -5.68 11.75
C THR A 67 14.13 -7.17 11.76
N LEU A 68 15.28 -7.55 11.21
CA LEU A 68 15.85 -8.89 11.38
C LEU A 68 16.13 -9.16 12.86
#